data_AF-A0A7Y4SI58-F1
#
_entry.id   AF-A0A7Y4SI58-F1
#
_cell.length_a   1.000
_cell.length_b   1.000
_cell.length_c   1.000
_cell.angle_alpha   90.00
_cell.angle_beta   90.00
_cell.angle_gamma   90.00
#
_symmetry.space_group_name_H-M   'P 1'
#
loop_
_entity.id
_entity.type
_entity.pdbx_description
1 polymer ?
#
loop_
_entity_poly.entity_id
_entity_poly.type
_entity_poly.pdbx_seq_one_letter_code
_entity_poly.pdbx_strand_id
1 'polypeptide(L)' 'MFPARLVLGVACAVTVVALFVFNAPVVAHGGGLDAYGGHRDTKAGDYHVHQGTCAGRTFASKESAVQAGCRR' A
#
# COMPACT_ATOMS: atom_id res chain seq x y z
N MET A 1 -41.35 -13.30 -22.37
CA MET A 1 -39.96 -13.04 -22.82
C MET A 1 -39.61 -11.62 -22.41
N PHE A 2 -38.65 -11.42 -21.49
CA PHE A 2 -38.21 -10.08 -21.12
C PHE A 2 -37.41 -9.46 -22.26
N PRO A 3 -37.52 -8.14 -22.51
CA PRO A 3 -36.76 -7.50 -23.57
C PRO A 3 -35.26 -7.58 -23.24
N ALA A 4 -34.45 -8.03 -24.20
CA ALA A 4 -33.02 -8.26 -24.01
C ALA A 4 -32.26 -7.04 -23.41
N ARG A 5 -32.74 -5.82 -23.69
CA ARG A 5 -32.21 -4.57 -23.14
C ARG A 5 -32.44 -4.41 -21.64
N LEU A 6 -33.58 -4.87 -21.12
CA LEU A 6 -33.89 -4.83 -19.69
C LEU A 6 -33.08 -5.89 -18.94
N VAL A 7 -32.96 -7.10 -19.52
CA VAL A 7 -32.16 -8.19 -18.94
C VAL A 7 -30.69 -7.78 -18.85
N LEU A 8 -30.16 -7.16 -19.91
CA LEU A 8 -28.78 -6.68 -19.94
C LEU A 8 -28.53 -5.54 -18.92
N GLY A 9 -29.46 -4.59 -18.82
CA GLY A 9 -29.36 -3.48 -17.86
C GLY A 9 -29.37 -3.96 -16.41
N VAL A 10 -30.26 -4.90 -16.07
CA VAL A 10 -30.33 -5.49 -14.73
C VAL A 10 -29.08 -6.33 -14.43
N ALA A 11 -28.60 -7.11 -15.39
CA ALA A 11 -27.37 -7.90 -15.22
C ALA A 11 -26.14 -7.01 -14.97
N CYS A 12 -26.01 -5.89 -15.68
CA CYS A 12 -24.96 -4.90 -15.43
C CYS A 12 -25.06 -4.30 -14.02
N ALA A 13 -26.26 -3.88 -13.61
CA ALA A 13 -26.46 -3.29 -12.28
C ALA A 13 -26.13 -4.28 -11.15
N VAL A 14 -26.58 -5.54 -11.27
CA VAL A 14 -26.26 -6.61 -10.32
C VAL A 14 -24.76 -6.86 -10.26
N THR A 15 -24.08 -6.89 -11.42
CA THR A 15 -22.63 -7.10 -11.47
C THR A 15 -21.87 -5.97 -10.79
N VAL A 16 -22.25 -4.70 -11.03
CA VAL A 16 -21.64 -3.55 -10.37
C VAL A 16 -21.82 -3.63 -8.86
N VAL A 17 -23.04 -3.87 -8.38
CA VAL A 17 -23.31 -4.01 -6.94
C VAL A 17 -22.50 -5.16 -6.33
N ALA A 18 -22.40 -6.29 -7.01
CA ALA A 18 -21.58 -7.41 -6.55
C ALA A 18 -20.10 -7.04 -6.40
N LEU A 19 -19.52 -6.27 -7.33
CA LEU A 19 -18.12 -5.83 -7.22
C LEU A 19 -17.86 -4.91 -6.02
N PHE A 20 -18.84 -4.09 -5.63
CA PHE A 20 -18.73 -3.23 -4.44
C PHE A 20 -18.91 -3.99 -3.12
N VAL A 21 -19.77 -5.02 -3.10
CA VAL A 21 -20.03 -5.84 -1.90
C VAL A 21 -18.94 -6.89 -1.67
N PHE A 22 -18.40 -7.47 -2.75
CA PHE A 22 -17.39 -8.52 -2.71
C PHE A 22 -16.02 -7.97 -3.08
N ASN A 23 -15.47 -7.07 -2.25
CA ASN A 23 -14.08 -6.65 -2.38
C ASN A 23 -13.16 -7.65 -1.64
N ALA A 24 -12.09 -8.08 -2.30
CA ALA A 24 -11.05 -8.86 -1.63
C ALA A 24 -10.10 -7.92 -0.87
N PRO A 25 -9.66 -8.28 0.36
CA PRO A 25 -8.62 -7.52 1.04
C PRO A 25 -7.32 -7.60 0.24
N VAL A 26 -6.79 -6.46 -0.17
CA VAL A 26 -5.47 -6.36 -0.76
C VAL A 26 -4.47 -6.24 0.38
N VAL A 27 -3.68 -7.30 0.59
CA VAL A 27 -2.58 -7.28 1.55
C VAL A 27 -1.41 -6.56 0.90
N ALA A 28 -1.01 -5.42 1.45
CA ALA A 28 0.24 -4.78 1.06
C ALA A 28 1.38 -5.78 1.22
N HIS A 29 2.15 -5.97 0.16
CA HIS A 29 3.24 -6.94 0.10
C HIS A 29 4.29 -6.62 1.20
N GLY A 30 4.93 -7.66 1.73
CA GLY A 30 5.77 -7.57 2.92
C GLY A 30 7.04 -6.72 2.76
N GLY A 31 7.53 -6.24 3.91
CA GLY A 31 8.76 -5.48 4.10
C GLY A 31 8.75 -4.79 5.46
N GLY A 32 7.59 -4.21 5.81
CA GLY A 32 7.33 -3.58 7.11
C GLY A 32 8.25 -2.39 7.38
N LEU A 33 7.88 -1.57 8.36
CA LEU A 33 8.82 -0.61 8.93
C LEU A 33 9.50 -1.29 10.12
N ASP A 34 10.81 -1.12 10.23
CA ASP A 34 11.55 -1.60 11.39
C ASP A 34 11.26 -0.74 12.65
N ALA A 35 11.98 -1.00 13.74
CA ALA A 35 11.83 -0.27 15.00
C ALA A 35 12.09 1.25 14.88
N TYR A 36 12.79 1.69 13.84
CA TYR A 36 13.11 3.11 13.58
C TYR A 36 12.13 3.76 12.60
N GLY A 37 11.11 3.04 12.15
CA GLY A 37 10.07 3.60 11.28
C GLY A 37 10.46 3.67 9.81
N GLY A 38 11.52 2.95 9.39
CA GLY A 38 11.97 2.89 8.01
C GLY A 38 12.17 1.46 7.49
N HIS A 39 12.58 1.34 6.22
CA HIS A 39 12.94 0.06 5.61
C HIS A 39 14.12 0.21 4.64
N ARG A 40 14.80 -0.89 4.34
CA ARG A 40 15.86 -0.93 3.33
C ARG A 40 15.29 -1.28 1.97
N ASP A 41 15.51 -0.41 0.99
CA ASP A 41 15.19 -0.71 -0.40
C ASP A 41 16.31 -1.60 -0.97
N THR A 42 15.98 -2.84 -1.32
CA THR A 42 16.97 -3.79 -1.86
C THR A 42 17.33 -3.52 -3.32
N LYS A 43 16.53 -2.72 -4.05
CA LYS A 43 16.80 -2.31 -5.43
C LYS A 43 17.70 -1.08 -5.48
N ALA A 44 17.37 -0.05 -4.71
CA ALA A 44 18.15 1.19 -4.66
C ALA A 44 19.37 1.09 -3.72
N GLY A 45 19.32 0.19 -2.73
CA GLY A 45 20.40 -0.03 -1.77
C GLY A 45 20.40 0.96 -0.59
N ASP A 46 19.42 1.85 -0.52
CA ASP A 46 19.28 2.90 0.49
C ASP A 46 18.21 2.53 1.55
N TYR A 47 18.02 3.43 2.52
CA TYR A 47 17.12 3.26 3.66
C TYR A 47 16.11 4.39 3.72
N HIS A 48 14.82 4.05 3.62
CA HIS A 48 13.71 4.98 3.50
C HIS A 48 12.97 5.07 4.83
N VAL A 49 12.89 6.26 5.42
CA VAL A 49 12.18 6.47 6.68
C VAL A 49 10.76 6.95 6.37
N HIS A 50 9.76 6.24 6.88
CA HIS A 50 8.34 6.58 6.66
C HIS A 50 7.68 7.19 7.90
N GLN A 51 8.25 7.00 9.08
CA GLN A 51 7.67 7.44 10.36
C GLN A 51 8.71 8.12 11.26
N GLY A 52 8.22 8.94 12.19
CA GLY A 52 9.05 9.61 13.18
C GLY A 52 9.78 10.86 12.69
N THR A 53 10.87 11.23 13.37
CA THR A 53 11.55 12.52 13.23
C THR A 53 12.18 12.77 11.86
N CYS A 54 12.35 11.71 11.07
CA CYS A 54 12.91 11.77 9.72
C CYS A 54 11.96 11.27 8.64
N ALA A 55 10.65 11.21 8.89
CA ALA A 55 9.68 10.74 7.91
C ALA A 55 9.84 11.45 6.54
N GLY A 56 9.88 10.66 5.46
CA GLY A 56 10.08 11.13 4.10
C GLY A 56 11.56 11.31 3.69
N ARG A 57 12.52 11.03 4.57
CA ARG A 57 13.96 11.11 4.25
C ARG A 57 14.53 9.75 3.87
N THR A 58 15.54 9.79 3.03
CA THR A 58 16.32 8.64 2.59
C THR A 58 17.78 8.78 3.05
N PHE A 59 18.38 7.65 3.42
CA PHE A 59 19.75 7.57 3.93
C PHE A 59 20.50 6.43 3.25
N ALA A 60 21.83 6.52 3.20
CA ALA A 60 22.66 5.45 2.61
C ALA A 60 22.53 4.11 3.36
N SER A 61 22.25 4.17 4.66
CA SER A 61 22.00 2.99 5.48
C SER A 61 21.14 3.33 6.70
N LYS A 62 20.62 2.30 7.36
CA LYS A 62 19.91 2.44 8.64
C LYS A 62 20.77 3.12 9.70
N GLU A 63 22.05 2.77 9.78
CA GLU A 63 22.99 3.30 10.76
C GLU A 63 23.18 4.81 10.56
N SER A 64 23.28 5.26 9.30
CA SER A 64 23.37 6.70 9.00
C SER A 64 22.09 7.46 9.36
N ALA A 65 20.91 6.83 9.24
CA ALA A 65 19.66 7.41 9.73
C ALA A 65 19.66 7.54 11.26
N VAL A 66 20.06 6.49 11.97
CA VAL A 66 20.15 6.51 13.44
C VAL A 66 21.16 7.56 13.93
N GLN A 67 22.32 7.65 13.28
CA GLN A 67 23.35 8.64 13.59
C GLN A 67 22.87 10.07 13.31
N ALA A 68 22.03 10.26 12.28
CA ALA A 68 21.36 11.53 12.00
C ALA A 68 20.23 11.87 13.00
N GLY A 69 19.96 11.00 13.98
CA GLY A 69 18.96 11.22 15.02
C GLY A 69 17.55 10.76 14.62
N CYS A 70 17.41 9.94 13.57
CA CYS A 70 16.12 9.41 13.17
C CYS A 70 15.60 8.41 14.20
N ARG A 71 14.42 8.69 14.74
CA ARG A 71 13.69 7.85 15.69
C ARG A 71 12.22 7.83 15.27
N ARG A 72 11.56 6.70 15.48
CA ARG A 72 10.14 6.53 15.18
C ARG A 72 9.26 7.41 16.04
#